data_AF-A0A379UY83-F1
#
_entry.id   AF-A0A379UY83-F1
#
_cell.length_a   1.000
_cell.length_b   1.000
_cell.length_c   1.000
_cell.angle_alpha   90.00
_cell.angle_beta   90.00
_cell.angle_gamma   90.00
#
_symmetry.space_group_name_H-M   'P 1'
#
loop_
_entity.id
_entity.type
_entity.pdbx_description
1 polymer ?
#
loop_
_entity_poly.entity_id
_entity_poly.type
_entity_poly.pdbx_seq_one_letter_code
_entity_poly.pdbx_strand_id
1 'polypeptide(L)'
;MTVEEINGEYEYQTGEVIIKTFEERGLDPAQIPAVLVHSHGPFAWGKNAADAVHNAVVLEECAYMGLFSRQLAPQLPDMQPELLDKHYLRKHGANAYYGQ
;
A
#
# COMPACT_ATOMS: atom_id res chain seq x y z
N MET A 1 -11.54 -14.00 -2.60
CA MET A 1 -12.83 -14.21 -1.93
C MET A 1 -13.46 -15.47 -2.49
N THR A 2 -14.10 -16.26 -1.64
CA THR A 2 -14.91 -17.42 -2.03
C THR A 2 -16.29 -16.99 -2.53
N VAL A 3 -17.05 -17.89 -3.16
CA VAL A 3 -18.41 -17.58 -3.65
C VAL A 3 -19.36 -17.28 -2.49
N GLU A 4 -19.18 -17.98 -1.38
CA GLU A 4 -19.95 -17.81 -0.14
C GLU A 4 -19.70 -16.43 0.47
N GLU A 5 -18.44 -15.98 0.52
CA GLU A 5 -18.07 -14.64 1.00
C GLU A 5 -18.67 -13.52 0.15
N ILE A 6 -18.76 -13.72 -1.17
CA ILE A 6 -19.36 -12.74 -2.10
C ILE A 6 -20.87 -12.63 -1.91
N ASN A 7 -21.56 -13.75 -1.66
CA ASN A 7 -23.01 -13.76 -1.47
C ASN A 7 -23.45 -13.48 -0.02
N GLY A 8 -22.50 -13.37 0.91
CA GLY A 8 -22.73 -13.02 2.31
C GLY A 8 -22.40 -11.56 2.62
N GLU A 9 -21.69 -11.32 3.72
CA GLU A 9 -21.25 -9.98 4.17
C GLU A 9 -20.03 -9.50 3.36
N TYR A 10 -20.21 -9.25 2.07
CA TYR A 10 -19.14 -8.95 1.10
C TYR A 10 -18.16 -7.86 1.58
N GLU A 11 -18.66 -6.75 2.11
CA GLU A 11 -17.84 -5.64 2.60
C GLU A 11 -17.01 -6.03 3.83
N TYR A 12 -17.61 -6.79 4.76
CA TYR A 12 -16.89 -7.31 5.92
C TYR A 12 -15.80 -8.29 5.51
N GLN A 13 -16.13 -9.22 4.61
CA GLN A 13 -15.17 -10.20 4.09
C GLN A 13 -14.04 -9.56 3.30
N THR A 14 -14.30 -8.43 2.63
CA THR A 14 -13.24 -7.62 2.01
C THR A 14 -12.23 -7.13 3.07
N GLY A 15 -12.71 -6.66 4.22
CA GLY A 15 -11.87 -6.27 5.35
C GLY A 15 -11.04 -7.43 5.90
N GLU A 16 -11.66 -8.58 6.12
CA GLU A 16 -10.99 -9.80 6.60
C GLU A 16 -9.84 -10.24 5.67
N VAL A 17 -10.07 -10.20 4.34
CA VAL A 17 -9.03 -10.54 3.36
C VAL A 17 -7.85 -9.55 3.40
N ILE A 18 -8.11 -8.26 3.62
CA ILE A 18 -7.05 -7.26 3.81
C ILE A 18 -6.23 -7.59 5.06
N ILE A 19 -6.88 -7.81 6.21
CA ILE A 19 -6.21 -8.14 7.48
C ILE A 19 -5.33 -9.38 7.31
N LYS A 20 -5.92 -10.46 6.79
CA LYS A 20 -5.21 -11.72 6.53
C LYS A 20 -3.98 -11.53 5.62
N THR A 21 -4.09 -10.67 4.60
CA THR A 21 -2.97 -10.37 3.69
C THR A 21 -1.78 -9.74 4.41
N PHE A 22 -2.03 -8.84 5.37
CA PHE A 22 -0.97 -8.20 6.15
C PHE A 22 -0.34 -9.17 7.16
N GLU A 23 -1.16 -9.97 7.83
CA GLU A 23 -0.68 -10.97 8.80
C GLU A 23 0.18 -12.05 8.13
N GLU A 24 -0.31 -12.67 7.04
CA GLU A 24 0.40 -13.74 6.34
C GLU A 24 1.72 -13.28 5.72
N ARG A 25 1.84 -11.99 5.36
CA ARG A 25 3.04 -11.40 4.77
C ARG A 25 3.94 -10.69 5.80
N GLY A 26 3.54 -10.65 7.08
CA GLY A 26 4.29 -9.97 8.14
C GLY A 26 4.47 -8.47 7.89
N LEU A 27 3.45 -7.81 7.34
CA LEU A 27 3.48 -6.39 6.99
C LEU A 27 2.89 -5.53 8.11
N ASP A 28 3.53 -4.40 8.43
CA ASP A 28 3.00 -3.42 9.37
C ASP A 28 2.09 -2.41 8.64
N PRO A 29 0.77 -2.37 8.93
CA PRO A 29 -0.14 -1.42 8.30
C PRO A 29 0.15 0.04 8.66
N ALA A 30 0.93 0.31 9.72
CA ALA A 30 1.41 1.65 10.02
C ALA A 30 2.54 2.11 9.08
N GLN A 31 3.25 1.16 8.45
CA GLN A 31 4.33 1.44 7.51
C GLN A 31 3.90 1.38 6.04
N ILE A 32 2.87 0.58 5.74
CA ILE A 32 2.32 0.41 4.40
C ILE A 32 0.85 0.85 4.42
N PRO A 33 0.56 2.15 4.17
CA PRO A 33 -0.77 2.72 4.40
C PRO A 33 -1.77 2.50 3.25
N ALA A 34 -1.63 1.40 2.53
CA ALA A 34 -2.43 1.09 1.35
C ALA A 34 -2.42 -0.39 0.98
N VAL A 35 -3.46 -0.84 0.28
CA VAL A 35 -3.58 -2.19 -0.28
C VAL A 35 -4.40 -2.18 -1.57
N LEU A 36 -4.11 -3.12 -2.47
CA LEU A 36 -4.92 -3.38 -3.66
C LEU A 36 -5.75 -4.63 -3.44
N VAL A 37 -7.07 -4.50 -3.49
CA VAL A 37 -7.99 -5.65 -3.42
C VAL A 37 -8.18 -6.21 -4.84
N HIS A 38 -7.85 -7.50 -5.00
CA HIS A 38 -7.88 -8.17 -6.29
C HIS A 38 -9.26 -8.04 -6.97
N SER A 39 -9.27 -7.62 -8.24
CA SER A 39 -10.48 -7.40 -9.05
C SER A 39 -11.47 -6.38 -8.46
N HIS A 40 -11.01 -5.50 -7.57
CA HIS A 40 -11.81 -4.45 -6.96
C HIS A 40 -11.14 -3.08 -7.14
N GLY A 41 -10.26 -2.69 -6.22
CA GLY A 41 -9.62 -1.38 -6.27
C GLY A 41 -8.68 -1.12 -5.08
N PRO A 42 -8.12 0.10 -5.01
CA PRO A 42 -7.25 0.50 -3.91
C PRO A 42 -8.04 0.85 -2.64
N PHE A 43 -7.46 0.50 -1.48
CA PHE A 43 -7.84 1.02 -0.17
C PHE A 43 -6.61 1.69 0.44
N ALA A 44 -6.79 2.88 1.00
CA ALA A 44 -5.72 3.65 1.64
C ALA A 44 -6.19 4.23 2.97
N TRP A 45 -5.25 4.39 3.90
CA TRP A 45 -5.51 4.92 5.24
C TRP A 45 -4.41 5.89 5.67
N GLY A 46 -4.62 6.56 6.80
CA GLY A 46 -3.68 7.54 7.35
C GLY A 46 -4.10 7.95 8.75
N LYS A 47 -3.31 8.83 9.38
CA LYS A 47 -3.53 9.31 10.75
C LYS A 47 -4.84 10.10 10.91
N ASN A 48 -5.32 10.68 9.82
CA ASN A 48 -6.58 11.39 9.72
C ASN A 48 -7.07 11.35 8.26
N ALA A 49 -8.27 11.89 8.00
CA ALA A 49 -8.86 11.87 6.66
C ALA A 49 -7.99 12.52 5.57
N ALA A 50 -7.33 13.65 5.88
CA ALA A 50 -6.48 14.34 4.92
C ALA A 50 -5.21 13.52 4.59
N ASP A 51 -4.61 12.89 5.60
CA ASP A 51 -3.46 11.99 5.44
C ASP A 51 -3.83 10.72 4.64
N ALA A 52 -5.01 10.15 4.87
CA ALA A 52 -5.51 9.02 4.08
C ALA A 52 -5.69 9.37 2.59
N VAL A 53 -6.21 10.56 2.30
CA VAL A 53 -6.32 11.06 0.92
C VAL A 53 -4.94 11.30 0.31
N HIS A 54 -3.99 11.84 1.07
CA HIS A 54 -2.61 12.00 0.61
C HIS A 54 -2.00 10.65 0.19
N ASN A 55 -2.12 9.62 1.04
CA ASN A 55 -1.63 8.28 0.74
C ASN A 55 -2.33 7.65 -0.47
N ALA A 56 -3.65 7.89 -0.64
CA ALA A 56 -4.39 7.42 -1.82
C ALA A 56 -3.87 8.05 -3.12
N VAL A 57 -3.58 9.35 -3.12
CA VAL A 57 -3.02 10.05 -4.29
C VAL A 57 -1.61 9.52 -4.60
N VAL A 58 -0.76 9.37 -3.58
CA VAL A 58 0.59 8.81 -3.78
C VAL A 58 0.54 7.39 -4.33
N LEU A 59 -0.41 6.56 -3.86
CA LEU A 59 -0.62 5.20 -4.38
C LEU A 59 -0.95 5.22 -5.88
N GLU A 60 -1.86 6.11 -6.31
CA GLU A 60 -2.24 6.27 -7.73
C GLU A 60 -1.04 6.72 -8.58
N GLU A 61 -0.28 7.73 -8.13
CA GLU A 61 0.90 8.22 -8.85
C GLU A 61 1.97 7.12 -9.01
N CYS A 62 2.24 6.36 -7.94
CA CYS A 62 3.14 5.21 -7.98
C CYS A 62 2.63 4.10 -8.91
N ALA A 63 1.34 3.81 -8.91
CA ALA A 63 0.73 2.82 -9.80
C ALA A 63 0.86 3.23 -11.28
N TYR A 64 0.54 4.49 -11.60
CA TYR A 64 0.67 5.07 -12.94
C TYR A 64 2.12 5.00 -13.43
N MET A 65 3.07 5.53 -12.65
CA MET A 65 4.50 5.50 -13.00
C MET A 65 5.03 4.07 -13.10
N GLY A 66 4.58 3.17 -12.22
CA GLY A 66 4.97 1.76 -12.23
C GLY A 66 4.56 1.05 -13.52
N LEU A 67 3.37 1.31 -14.04
CA LEU A 67 2.90 0.75 -15.30
C LEU A 67 3.84 1.11 -16.47
N PHE A 68 4.15 2.40 -16.64
CA PHE A 68 5.03 2.85 -17.72
C PHE A 68 6.49 2.46 -17.50
N SER A 69 6.96 2.44 -16.26
CA SER A 69 8.32 1.99 -15.94
C SER A 69 8.54 0.54 -16.36
N ARG A 70 7.58 -0.35 -16.08
CA ARG A 70 7.66 -1.74 -16.55
C ARG A 70 7.49 -1.88 -18.06
N GLN A 71 6.69 -1.02 -18.70
CA GLN A 71 6.60 -1.01 -20.15
C GLN A 71 7.93 -0.65 -20.81
N LEU A 72 8.67 0.32 -20.24
CA LEU A 72 9.99 0.73 -20.72
C LEU A 72 11.08 -0.30 -20.39
N ALA A 73 11.02 -0.91 -19.21
CA ALA A 73 11.99 -1.88 -18.73
C ALA A 73 11.27 -3.07 -18.06
N PRO A 74 10.89 -4.11 -18.83
CA PRO A 74 10.15 -5.27 -18.30
C PRO A 74 10.88 -6.05 -17.21
N GLN A 75 12.22 -5.96 -17.18
CA GLN A 75 13.09 -6.61 -16.20
C GLN A 75 13.69 -5.61 -15.20
N LEU A 76 13.06 -4.44 -15.02
CA LEU A 76 13.49 -3.45 -14.03
C LEU A 76 13.46 -4.10 -12.64
N PRO A 77 14.60 -4.16 -11.93
CA PRO A 77 14.61 -4.67 -10.55
C PRO A 77 13.94 -3.64 -9.61
N ASP A 78 13.59 -4.11 -8.42
CA ASP A 78 13.17 -3.23 -7.33
C ASP A 78 14.28 -2.23 -6.98
N MET A 79 13.90 -1.12 -6.34
CA MET A 79 14.88 -0.14 -5.87
C MET A 79 15.77 -0.73 -4.77
N GLN A 80 16.97 -0.15 -4.62
CA GLN A 80 17.93 -0.53 -3.58
C GLN A 80 17.29 -0.46 -2.18
N PRO A 81 17.35 -1.54 -1.36
CA PRO A 81 16.76 -1.54 -0.02
C PRO A 81 17.25 -0.41 0.87
N GLU A 82 18.54 -0.08 0.81
CA GLU A 82 19.15 1.00 1.61
C GLU A 82 18.59 2.37 1.23
N LEU A 83 18.26 2.56 -0.05
CA LEU A 83 17.64 3.78 -0.52
C LEU A 83 16.17 3.84 -0.11
N LEU A 84 15.45 2.72 -0.18
CA LEU A 84 14.06 2.62 0.30
C LEU A 84 13.98 2.97 1.78
N ASP A 85 14.82 2.34 2.61
CA ASP A 85 14.91 2.59 4.05
C ASP A 85 15.22 4.05 4.34
N LYS A 86 16.19 4.65 3.63
CA LYS A 86 16.53 6.06 3.79
C LYS A 86 15.35 6.98 3.48
N HIS A 87 14.59 6.70 2.42
CA HIS A 87 13.44 7.52 2.02
C HIS A 87 12.27 7.41 3.00
N TYR A 88 12.04 6.22 3.56
CA TYR A 88 11.00 5.98 4.54
C TYR A 88 11.37 6.53 5.92
N LEU A 89 12.52 6.11 6.46
CA LEU A 89 12.94 6.41 7.83
C LEU A 89 13.27 7.89 8.05
N ARG A 90 13.64 8.65 7.01
CA ARG A 90 13.86 10.11 7.14
C ARG A 90 12.60 10.89 7.53
N LYS A 91 11.40 10.33 7.25
CA LYS A 91 10.09 10.92 7.58
C LYS A 91 9.41 10.24 8.76
N HIS A 92 9.54 8.91 8.87
CA HIS A 92 8.73 8.09 9.79
C HIS A 92 9.55 7.30 10.83
N GLY A 93 10.89 7.34 10.76
CA GLY A 93 11.76 6.66 11.72
C GLY A 93 11.87 7.42 13.05
N ALA A 94 12.40 6.74 14.07
CA ALA A 94 12.64 7.35 15.40
C ALA A 94 13.53 8.61 15.34
N ASN A 95 14.37 8.72 14.31
CA ASN A 95 15.25 9.88 14.06
C ASN A 95 14.78 10.70 12.84
N ALA A 96 13.48 10.75 12.56
CA ALA A 96 12.93 11.51 11.43
C ALA A 96 13.35 12.99 11.47
N TYR A 97 13.82 13.50 10.34
CA TYR A 97 14.40 14.84 10.22
C TYR A 97 13.83 15.65 9.05
N TYR A 98 12.89 15.09 8.29
CA TYR A 98 12.34 15.70 7.09
C TYR A 98 10.81 15.61 7.06
N GLY A 99 10.14 16.69 6.67
CA GLY A 99 8.66 16.76 6.57
C GLY A 99 7.94 17.11 7.87
N GLN A 100 8.59 17.87 8.76
CA GLN A 100 7.96 18.51 9.92
C GLN A 100 7.36 19.87 9.55
#